data_AF-A0AAD6C8E3-F1
#
_entry.id   AF-A0AAD6C8E3-F1
#
_cell.length_a   1.000
_cell.length_b   1.000
_cell.length_c   1.000
_cell.angle_alpha   90.00
_cell.angle_beta   90.00
_cell.angle_gamma   90.00
#
_symmetry.space_group_name_H-M   'P 1'
#
loop_
_entity.id
_entity.type
_entity.pdbx_description
1 polymer ?
#
loop_
_entity_poly.entity_id
_entity_poly.type
_entity_poly.pdbx_seq_one_letter_code
_entity_poly.pdbx_strand_id
1 'polypeptide(L)'
;MSSNTTTTMTAAQRVLSIPELVAEIFSWAAENYGLHPSPCLCRLEAAGVTIHRCALVNSLWFHEAMRLVWEMPRKLNAGSFSHITPARRQFYAHFAKVLFIKVYPKHRGWLSRQKKILKDVTFPQARLAYMQILSSVRNFYVPPFHAPALRVLHLHVLEAMDLYYRFYLPVDKCYKLARRIKV
;
A
#
# COMPACT_ATOMS: atom_id res chain seq x y z
N MET A 1 -8.65 36.62 -39.03
CA MET A 1 -8.28 37.38 -37.81
C MET A 1 -8.32 36.42 -36.63
N SER A 2 -7.18 35.84 -36.25
CA SER A 2 -7.11 35.01 -35.04
C SER A 2 -6.84 35.91 -33.85
N SER A 3 -7.83 36.06 -32.97
CA SER A 3 -7.64 36.69 -31.67
C SER A 3 -6.81 35.76 -30.79
N ASN A 4 -5.53 36.10 -30.59
CA ASN A 4 -4.69 35.47 -29.57
C ASN A 4 -5.19 35.91 -28.20
N THR A 5 -6.16 35.17 -27.64
CA THR A 5 -6.56 35.30 -26.24
C THR A 5 -5.47 34.70 -25.36
N THR A 6 -4.50 35.52 -24.97
CA THR A 6 -3.56 35.18 -23.89
C THR A 6 -4.33 34.95 -22.61
N THR A 7 -4.61 33.67 -22.31
CA THR A 7 -5.29 33.27 -21.08
C THR A 7 -4.36 33.56 -19.91
N THR A 8 -4.63 34.64 -19.16
CA THR A 8 -3.81 35.03 -18.02
C THR A 8 -3.99 34.00 -16.91
N MET A 9 -2.99 33.14 -16.71
CA MET A 9 -3.00 32.18 -15.60
C MET A 9 -3.01 32.92 -14.26
N THR A 10 -3.93 32.52 -13.38
CA THR A 10 -3.96 33.00 -12.00
C THR A 10 -2.76 32.47 -11.20
N ALA A 11 -2.42 33.14 -10.11
CA ALA A 11 -1.37 32.67 -9.20
C ALA A 11 -1.66 31.23 -8.70
N ALA A 12 -2.92 30.92 -8.40
CA ALA A 12 -3.34 29.56 -8.03
C ALA A 12 -3.07 28.56 -9.15
N GLN A 13 -3.43 28.88 -10.40
CA GLN A 13 -3.17 27.99 -11.54
C GLN A 13 -1.67 27.74 -11.73
N ARG A 14 -0.83 28.77 -11.52
CA ARG A 14 0.64 28.61 -11.58
C ARG A 14 1.13 27.67 -10.49
N VAL A 15 0.70 27.86 -9.24
CA VAL A 15 1.07 26.99 -8.12
C VAL A 15 0.66 25.54 -8.40
N LEU A 16 -0.57 25.32 -8.88
CA LEU A 16 -1.11 23.97 -9.16
C LEU A 16 -0.49 23.30 -10.42
N SER A 17 0.37 24.02 -11.14
CA SER A 17 1.15 23.50 -12.27
C SER A 17 2.60 23.15 -11.89
N ILE A 18 3.04 23.50 -10.68
CA ILE A 18 4.40 23.24 -10.19
C ILE A 18 4.39 21.93 -9.39
N PRO A 19 5.11 20.87 -9.82
CA PRO A 19 5.10 19.57 -9.16
C PRO A 19 5.45 19.63 -7.68
N GLU A 20 6.47 20.41 -7.31
CA GLU A 20 6.97 20.51 -5.95
C GLU A 20 5.93 21.11 -5.00
N LEU A 21 5.18 22.11 -5.47
CA LEU A 21 4.13 22.75 -4.69
C LEU A 21 2.89 21.86 -4.59
N VAL A 22 2.54 21.15 -5.66
CA VAL A 22 1.45 20.16 -5.63
C VAL A 22 1.79 19.00 -4.67
N ALA A 23 3.04 18.52 -4.69
CA ALA A 23 3.52 17.50 -3.77
C ALA A 23 3.40 17.95 -2.31
N GLU A 24 3.75 19.20 -2.02
CA GLU A 24 3.62 19.79 -0.68
C GLU A 24 2.15 19.96 -0.27
N ILE A 25 1.27 20.40 -1.17
CA ILE A 25 -0.18 20.47 -0.88
C ILE A 25 -0.71 19.08 -0.52
N PHE A 26 -0.27 18.05 -1.24
CA PHE A 26 -0.72 16.69 -0.97
C PHE A 26 -0.12 16.08 0.29
N SER A 27 1.13 16.41 0.66
CA SER A 27 1.70 15.97 1.95
C SER A 27 0.89 16.55 3.11
N TRP A 28 0.57 17.84 3.05
CA TRP A 28 -0.29 18.50 4.04
C TRP A 28 -1.67 17.87 4.12
N ALA A 29 -2.30 17.59 2.96
CA ALA A 29 -3.58 16.88 2.95
C ALA A 29 -3.45 15.49 3.57
N ALA A 30 -2.42 14.71 3.21
CA ALA A 30 -2.19 13.37 3.72
C ALA A 30 -2.02 13.32 5.25
N GLU A 31 -1.27 14.27 5.80
CA GLU A 31 -1.05 14.41 7.25
C GLU A 31 -2.37 14.73 7.98
N ASN A 32 -3.09 15.75 7.51
CA ASN A 32 -4.34 16.21 8.13
C ASN A 32 -5.46 15.16 8.09
N TYR A 33 -5.49 14.32 7.05
CA TYR A 33 -6.51 13.28 6.92
C TYR A 33 -6.11 11.92 7.51
N GLY A 34 -4.90 11.79 8.07
CA GLY A 34 -4.51 10.60 8.85
C GLY A 34 -3.95 9.44 8.03
N LEU A 35 -3.12 9.72 7.02
CA LEU A 35 -2.22 8.71 6.43
C LEU A 35 -1.06 8.31 7.37
N HIS A 36 -1.11 8.68 8.66
CA HIS A 36 -0.21 8.12 9.66
C HIS A 36 -0.53 6.63 9.92
N PRO A 37 0.49 5.83 10.31
CA PRO A 37 0.31 4.44 10.70
C PRO A 37 -0.45 4.34 12.03
N SER A 38 -1.76 4.57 11.99
CA SER A 38 -2.68 4.21 13.07
C SER A 38 -3.16 2.78 12.84
N PRO A 39 -3.17 1.92 13.88
CA PRO A 39 -3.78 0.59 13.78
C PRO A 39 -5.30 0.64 13.49
N CYS A 40 -5.94 1.80 13.65
CA CYS A 40 -7.31 2.02 13.23
C CYS A 40 -7.39 2.31 11.72
N LEU A 41 -7.69 1.26 10.95
CA LEU A 41 -7.91 1.31 9.49
C LEU A 41 -8.94 2.36 9.03
N CYS A 42 -9.78 2.88 9.93
CA CYS A 42 -10.88 3.80 9.65
C CYS A 42 -10.42 5.20 9.19
N ARG A 43 -9.30 5.74 9.70
CA ARG A 43 -8.82 7.09 9.29
C ARG A 43 -8.12 7.09 7.93
N LEU A 44 -7.48 5.98 7.55
CA LEU A 44 -6.92 5.76 6.22
C LEU A 44 -7.98 5.81 5.10
N GLU A 45 -9.27 5.69 5.45
CA GLU A 45 -10.35 5.68 4.48
C GLU A 45 -10.63 7.06 3.89
N ALA A 46 -10.75 8.09 4.73
CA ALA A 46 -11.08 9.45 4.29
C ALA A 46 -9.92 10.12 3.53
N ALA A 47 -8.70 10.07 4.07
CA ALA A 47 -7.50 10.61 3.40
C ALA A 47 -7.29 10.00 2.01
N GLY A 48 -7.38 8.67 1.95
CA GLY A 48 -7.20 7.93 0.72
C GLY A 48 -8.22 8.34 -0.33
N VAL A 49 -9.48 8.61 0.04
CA VAL A 49 -10.53 9.04 -0.90
C VAL A 49 -10.20 10.41 -1.49
N THR A 50 -9.77 11.38 -0.69
CA THR A 50 -9.40 12.72 -1.19
C THR A 50 -8.21 12.66 -2.13
N ILE A 51 -7.13 11.97 -1.74
CA ILE A 51 -5.94 11.81 -2.59
C ILE A 51 -6.28 11.04 -3.88
N HIS A 52 -7.13 10.01 -3.81
CA HIS A 52 -7.61 9.32 -5.00
C HIS A 52 -8.38 10.23 -5.96
N ARG A 53 -9.19 11.16 -5.44
CA ARG A 53 -9.90 12.15 -6.27
C ARG A 53 -8.92 13.13 -6.92
N CYS A 54 -7.90 13.57 -6.18
CA CYS A 54 -6.83 14.42 -6.74
C CYS A 54 -6.13 13.75 -7.92
N ALA A 55 -5.93 12.43 -7.88
CA ALA A 55 -5.31 11.70 -8.97
C ALA A 55 -6.10 11.73 -10.30
N LEU A 56 -7.38 12.14 -10.28
CA LEU A 56 -8.23 12.20 -11.48
C LEU A 56 -8.20 13.55 -12.19
N VAL A 57 -7.55 14.57 -11.61
CA VAL A 57 -7.61 15.95 -12.12
C VAL A 57 -6.79 16.12 -13.40
N ASN A 58 -5.53 15.72 -13.38
CA ASN A 58 -4.61 15.75 -14.53
C ASN A 58 -3.43 14.80 -14.30
N SER A 59 -2.55 14.65 -15.28
CA SER A 59 -1.39 13.75 -15.20
C SER A 59 -0.40 14.12 -14.09
N LEU A 60 -0.15 15.41 -13.88
CA LEU A 60 0.73 15.89 -12.80
C LEU A 60 0.21 15.44 -11.43
N TRP A 61 -1.06 15.72 -11.17
CA TRP A 61 -1.73 15.37 -9.92
C TRP A 61 -1.84 13.87 -9.75
N PHE A 62 -2.05 13.12 -10.83
CA PHE A 62 -2.00 11.67 -10.82
C PHE A 62 -0.67 11.16 -10.27
N HIS A 63 0.46 11.65 -10.80
CA HIS A 63 1.78 11.17 -10.38
C HIS A 63 2.06 11.48 -8.90
N GLU A 64 1.76 12.72 -8.45
CA GLU A 64 1.99 13.10 -7.05
C GLU A 64 1.03 12.40 -6.08
N ALA A 65 -0.25 12.28 -6.43
CA ALA A 65 -1.24 11.62 -5.57
C ALA A 65 -0.95 10.12 -5.47
N MET A 66 -0.62 9.46 -6.58
CA MET A 66 -0.36 8.02 -6.57
C MET A 66 0.90 7.68 -5.76
N ARG A 67 1.91 8.57 -5.72
CA ARG A 67 3.08 8.40 -4.84
C ARG A 67 2.66 8.21 -3.38
N LEU A 68 1.73 9.03 -2.89
CA LEU A 68 1.22 8.95 -1.52
C LEU A 68 0.29 7.76 -1.29
N VAL A 69 -0.58 7.44 -2.25
CA VAL A 69 -1.45 6.25 -2.18
C VAL A 69 -0.61 4.97 -2.04
N TRP A 70 0.49 4.89 -2.77
CA TRP A 70 1.40 3.73 -2.76
C TRP A 70 2.44 3.78 -1.64
N GLU A 71 2.52 4.85 -0.85
CA GLU A 71 3.38 4.88 0.33
C GLU A 71 2.91 3.87 1.40
N MET A 72 1.59 3.72 1.52
CA MET A 72 0.94 2.82 2.46
C MET A 72 -0.21 2.05 1.77
N PRO A 73 0.10 1.11 0.86
CA PRO A 73 -0.91 0.35 0.13
C PRO A 73 -1.81 -0.42 1.10
N ARG A 74 -3.12 -0.13 1.10
CA ARG A 74 -4.11 -0.73 2.01
C ARG A 74 -4.03 -2.25 2.09
N LYS A 75 -3.76 -2.90 0.95
CA LYS A 75 -3.60 -4.35 0.84
C LYS A 75 -2.58 -4.67 -0.24
N LEU A 76 -1.53 -5.42 0.10
CA LEU A 76 -0.71 -6.14 -0.87
C LEU A 76 -1.38 -7.47 -1.13
N ASN A 77 -2.23 -7.48 -2.15
CA ASN A 77 -2.78 -8.72 -2.64
C ASN A 77 -2.80 -8.73 -4.17
N ALA A 78 -3.05 -9.93 -4.71
CA ALA A 78 -3.17 -10.19 -6.12
C ALA A 78 -4.17 -9.25 -6.79
N GLY A 79 -5.24 -8.83 -6.11
CA GLY A 79 -6.20 -7.88 -6.64
C GLY A 79 -5.63 -6.47 -6.83
N SER A 80 -4.80 -5.99 -5.90
CA SER A 80 -4.20 -4.65 -5.97
C SER A 80 -3.25 -4.48 -7.16
N PHE A 81 -2.63 -5.56 -7.62
CA PHE A 81 -1.65 -5.56 -8.71
C PHE A 81 -2.10 -6.33 -9.96
N SER A 82 -3.26 -7.01 -9.94
CA SER A 82 -3.72 -7.86 -11.06
C SER A 82 -3.88 -7.06 -12.35
N HIS A 83 -4.30 -5.81 -12.24
CA HIS A 83 -4.54 -4.92 -13.38
C HIS A 83 -3.32 -4.04 -13.73
N ILE A 84 -2.22 -4.20 -13.01
CA ILE A 84 -1.00 -3.39 -13.19
C ILE A 84 0.01 -4.22 -13.97
N THR A 85 0.58 -3.64 -15.03
CA THR A 85 1.65 -4.29 -15.81
C THR A 85 2.90 -4.49 -14.95
N PRO A 86 3.70 -5.55 -15.16
CA PRO A 86 4.89 -5.82 -14.33
C PRO A 86 5.80 -4.60 -14.12
N ALA A 87 6.10 -3.84 -15.19
CA ALA A 87 6.91 -2.63 -15.13
C ALA A 87 6.33 -1.57 -14.17
N ARG A 88 5.01 -1.35 -14.21
CA ARG A 88 4.33 -0.40 -13.33
C ARG A 88 4.25 -0.88 -11.88
N ARG A 89 4.24 -2.20 -11.65
CA ARG A 89 4.26 -2.75 -10.27
C ARG A 89 5.53 -2.34 -9.54
N GLN A 90 6.68 -2.46 -10.19
CA GLN A 90 7.96 -2.10 -9.59
C GLN A 90 8.07 -0.59 -9.35
N PHE A 91 7.57 0.22 -10.28
CA PHE A 91 7.50 1.67 -10.11
C PHE A 91 6.71 2.04 -8.83
N TYR A 92 5.51 1.50 -8.66
CA TYR A 92 4.71 1.78 -7.46
C TYR A 92 5.27 1.14 -6.18
N ALA A 93 5.86 -0.04 -6.28
CA ALA A 93 6.52 -0.71 -5.15
C ALA A 93 7.70 0.09 -4.60
N HIS A 94 8.31 0.97 -5.40
CA HIS A 94 9.39 1.85 -4.95
C HIS A 94 8.93 2.85 -3.89
N PHE A 95 7.66 3.28 -3.92
CA PHE A 95 7.12 4.25 -2.97
C PHE A 95 6.67 3.62 -1.66
N ALA A 96 6.39 2.31 -1.65
CA ALA A 96 5.84 1.64 -0.48
C ALA A 96 6.82 1.63 0.69
N LYS A 97 6.45 2.33 1.77
CA LYS A 97 7.18 2.37 3.05
C LYS A 97 6.58 1.41 4.07
N VAL A 98 5.27 1.17 3.98
CA VAL A 98 4.53 0.27 4.87
C VAL A 98 3.77 -0.78 4.06
N LEU A 99 3.93 -2.05 4.40
CA LEU A 99 3.32 -3.17 3.70
C LEU A 99 2.18 -3.77 4.52
N PHE A 100 0.96 -3.80 3.97
CA PHE A 100 -0.17 -4.51 4.59
C PHE A 100 -0.41 -5.84 3.90
N ILE A 101 -0.07 -6.93 4.58
CA ILE A 101 -0.13 -8.30 4.04
C ILE A 101 -1.28 -9.03 4.71
N LYS A 102 -2.35 -9.26 3.97
CA LYS A 102 -3.44 -10.12 4.46
C LYS A 102 -3.15 -11.56 4.10
N VAL A 103 -3.08 -12.40 5.12
CA VAL A 103 -2.82 -13.83 4.98
C VAL A 103 -4.14 -14.57 4.88
N TYR A 104 -4.32 -15.27 3.76
CA TYR A 104 -5.53 -16.05 3.48
C TYR A 104 -5.29 -17.54 3.71
N PRO A 105 -6.35 -18.32 3.98
CA PRO A 105 -6.26 -19.77 3.95
C PRO A 105 -5.69 -20.23 2.61
N LYS A 106 -5.00 -21.38 2.61
CA LYS A 106 -4.45 -22.01 1.41
C LYS A 106 -5.58 -22.51 0.49
N HIS A 107 -6.26 -21.59 -0.21
CA HIS A 107 -7.22 -21.94 -1.26
C HIS A 107 -6.49 -22.21 -2.57
N ARG A 108 -6.93 -23.21 -3.34
CA ARG A 108 -6.37 -23.50 -4.67
C ARG A 108 -6.48 -22.26 -5.56
N GLY A 109 -5.37 -21.83 -6.17
CA GLY A 109 -5.31 -20.70 -7.11
C GLY A 109 -4.88 -19.35 -6.53
N TRP A 110 -5.30 -18.97 -5.31
CA TRP A 110 -4.93 -17.65 -4.74
C TRP A 110 -3.41 -17.52 -4.59
N LEU A 111 -2.78 -18.57 -4.05
CA LEU A 111 -1.35 -18.57 -3.82
C LEU A 111 -0.55 -18.45 -5.14
N SER A 112 -0.94 -19.21 -6.15
CA SER A 112 -0.28 -19.16 -7.46
C SER A 112 -0.41 -17.78 -8.10
N ARG A 113 -1.57 -17.12 -7.96
CA ARG A 113 -1.77 -15.73 -8.43
C ARG A 113 -0.87 -14.74 -7.67
N GLN A 114 -0.82 -14.83 -6.35
CA GLN A 114 0.04 -13.97 -5.52
C GLN A 114 1.51 -14.12 -5.87
N LYS A 115 1.99 -15.37 -5.96
CA LYS A 115 3.36 -15.67 -6.36
C LYS A 115 3.67 -15.09 -7.72
N LYS A 116 2.78 -15.23 -8.71
CA LYS A 116 2.98 -14.68 -10.06
C LYS A 116 3.02 -13.15 -10.06
N ILE A 117 2.24 -12.52 -9.19
CA ILE A 117 2.08 -11.07 -9.18
C ILE A 117 3.21 -10.35 -8.47
N LEU A 118 3.64 -10.90 -7.35
CA LEU A 118 4.77 -10.40 -6.55
C LEU A 118 6.11 -10.97 -7.00
N LYS A 119 6.11 -11.88 -7.99
CA LYS A 119 7.33 -12.36 -8.63
C LYS A 119 8.08 -11.15 -9.17
N ASP A 120 9.35 -11.04 -8.79
CA ASP A 120 10.27 -9.99 -9.27
C ASP A 120 9.88 -8.56 -8.83
N VAL A 121 8.95 -8.41 -7.89
CA VAL A 121 8.63 -7.11 -7.27
C VAL A 121 9.42 -6.94 -5.98
N THR A 122 10.24 -5.90 -5.94
CA THR A 122 11.01 -5.48 -4.77
C THR A 122 10.40 -4.23 -4.16
N PHE A 123 10.33 -4.19 -2.84
CA PHE A 123 9.88 -3.06 -2.04
C PHE A 123 11.11 -2.42 -1.35
N PRO A 124 11.92 -1.62 -2.06
CA PRO A 124 13.22 -1.18 -1.57
C PRO A 124 13.13 -0.19 -0.40
N GLN A 125 12.01 0.53 -0.27
CA GLN A 125 11.81 1.52 0.80
C GLN A 125 10.93 1.00 1.94
N ALA A 126 10.42 -0.23 1.84
CA ALA A 126 9.52 -0.79 2.84
C ALA A 126 10.27 -1.10 4.13
N ARG A 127 9.97 -0.35 5.20
CA ARG A 127 10.60 -0.50 6.52
C ARG A 127 9.71 -1.24 7.51
N LEU A 128 8.41 -1.24 7.26
CA LEU A 128 7.39 -1.78 8.15
C LEU A 128 6.46 -2.71 7.39
N ALA A 129 6.13 -3.86 7.97
CA ALA A 129 5.12 -4.77 7.44
C ALA A 129 4.12 -5.17 8.52
N TYR A 130 2.84 -5.02 8.22
CA TYR A 130 1.72 -5.51 9.01
C TYR A 130 1.15 -6.75 8.37
N MET A 131 1.23 -7.87 9.06
CA MET A 131 0.70 -9.13 8.58
C MET A 131 -0.53 -9.53 9.38
N GLN A 132 -1.67 -9.57 8.71
CA GLN A 132 -2.95 -9.96 9.29
C GLN A 132 -3.19 -11.45 9.05
N ILE A 133 -3.27 -12.23 10.13
CA ILE A 133 -3.49 -13.68 10.12
C ILE A 133 -4.83 -13.94 10.80
N LEU A 134 -5.76 -14.58 10.10
CA LEU A 134 -7.01 -15.03 10.73
C LEU A 134 -6.72 -16.20 11.68
N SER A 135 -7.21 -16.13 12.92
CA SER A 135 -6.99 -17.15 13.98
C SER A 135 -7.48 -18.54 13.55
N SER A 136 -8.55 -18.60 12.77
CA SER A 136 -9.13 -19.83 12.23
C SER A 136 -8.23 -20.54 11.20
N VAL A 137 -7.21 -19.85 10.66
CA VAL A 137 -6.36 -20.41 9.61
C VAL A 137 -5.21 -21.21 10.21
N ARG A 138 -5.42 -22.53 10.34
CA ARG A 138 -4.40 -23.46 10.84
C ARG A 138 -3.18 -23.57 9.91
N ASN A 139 -3.42 -23.49 8.59
CA ASN A 139 -2.41 -23.62 7.53
C ASN A 139 -2.40 -22.37 6.66
N PHE A 140 -1.70 -21.34 7.12
CA PHE A 140 -1.56 -20.09 6.39
C PHE A 140 -0.27 -20.08 5.55
N TYR A 141 -0.29 -19.31 4.46
CA TYR A 141 0.89 -19.11 3.62
C TYR A 141 1.14 -17.63 3.42
N VAL A 142 2.34 -17.19 3.78
CA VAL A 142 2.82 -15.84 3.50
C VAL A 142 3.33 -15.80 2.06
N PRO A 143 2.75 -14.97 1.17
CA PRO A 143 3.29 -14.82 -0.17
C PRO A 143 4.75 -14.35 -0.08
N PRO A 144 5.68 -14.91 -0.87
CA PRO A 144 7.03 -14.38 -0.92
C PRO A 144 6.97 -12.95 -1.45
N PHE A 145 7.62 -12.03 -0.75
CA PHE A 145 7.86 -10.66 -1.21
C PHE A 145 9.30 -10.30 -0.81
N HIS A 146 9.91 -9.40 -1.58
CA HIS A 146 11.28 -8.95 -1.33
C HIS A 146 11.26 -7.52 -0.84
N ALA A 147 11.73 -7.29 0.39
CA ALA A 147 11.72 -5.97 1.03
C ALA A 147 13.03 -5.78 1.81
N PRO A 148 14.13 -5.40 1.13
CA PRO A 148 15.47 -5.40 1.73
C PRO A 148 15.66 -4.38 2.85
N ALA A 149 14.83 -3.32 2.87
CA ALA A 149 14.86 -2.32 3.94
C ALA A 149 13.94 -2.65 5.11
N LEU A 150 13.32 -3.83 5.16
CA LEU A 150 12.33 -4.19 6.17
C LEU A 150 12.99 -4.30 7.55
N ARG A 151 12.54 -3.49 8.50
CA ARG A 151 13.08 -3.44 9.88
C ARG A 151 12.12 -4.06 10.87
N VAL A 152 10.82 -3.90 10.66
CA VAL A 152 9.80 -4.30 11.63
C VAL A 152 8.68 -5.08 10.94
N LEU A 153 8.35 -6.24 11.51
CA LEU A 153 7.20 -7.05 11.13
C LEU A 153 6.23 -7.16 12.31
N HIS A 154 5.04 -6.60 12.16
CA HIS A 154 3.95 -6.76 13.11
C HIS A 154 3.04 -7.90 12.67
N LEU A 155 2.79 -8.83 13.60
CA LEU A 155 1.85 -9.92 13.41
C LEU A 155 0.55 -9.58 14.13
N HIS A 156 -0.53 -9.44 13.36
CA HIS A 156 -1.87 -9.19 13.87
C HIS A 156 -2.69 -10.45 13.69
N VAL A 157 -2.93 -11.18 14.78
CA VAL A 157 -3.88 -12.30 14.78
C VAL A 157 -5.27 -11.72 14.92
N LEU A 158 -6.07 -11.84 13.86
CA LEU A 158 -7.47 -11.41 13.86
C LEU A 158 -8.32 -12.60 14.28
N GLU A 159 -9.04 -12.45 15.38
CA GLU A 159 -10.10 -13.38 15.74
C GLU A 159 -11.20 -13.26 14.68
N ALA A 160 -11.54 -14.39 14.03
CA ALA A 160 -12.81 -14.44 13.33
C ALA A 160 -13.88 -14.13 14.38
N MET A 161 -14.73 -13.14 14.14
CA MET A 161 -15.86 -12.83 15.02
C MET A 161 -16.75 -14.07 15.13
N ASP A 162 -16.43 -14.91 16.12
CA ASP A 162 -17.27 -15.83 16.87
C ASP A 162 -16.36 -16.55 17.89
N LEU A 163 -16.56 -16.19 19.16
CA LEU A 163 -16.13 -16.84 20.40
C LEU A 163 -14.65 -16.73 20.83
N TYR A 164 -14.43 -15.84 21.81
CA TYR A 164 -13.48 -15.90 22.94
C TYR A 164 -12.49 -17.09 22.94
N TYR A 165 -11.41 -17.02 22.17
CA TYR A 165 -10.22 -17.84 22.41
C TYR A 165 -8.97 -17.08 21.95
N ARG A 166 -8.16 -16.63 22.92
CA ARG A 166 -6.80 -16.12 22.68
C ARG A 166 -5.95 -17.25 22.10
N PHE A 167 -5.77 -17.27 20.79
CA PHE A 167 -4.81 -18.15 20.16
C PHE A 167 -3.45 -17.46 20.06
N TYR A 168 -2.49 -17.97 20.83
CA TYR A 168 -1.08 -17.66 20.61
C TYR A 168 -0.62 -18.35 19.33
N LEU A 169 0.03 -17.62 18.42
CA LEU A 169 0.78 -18.25 17.33
C LEU A 169 1.88 -19.12 17.97
N PRO A 170 1.89 -20.45 17.71
CA PRO A 170 2.98 -21.30 18.19
C PRO A 170 4.32 -20.74 17.73
N VAL A 171 5.30 -20.69 18.64
CA VAL A 171 6.61 -20.05 18.44
C VAL A 171 7.33 -20.63 17.21
N ASP A 172 7.19 -21.92 16.97
CA ASP A 172 7.66 -22.66 15.81
C ASP A 172 7.07 -22.16 14.48
N LYS A 173 5.83 -21.66 14.46
CA LYS A 173 5.25 -21.00 13.29
C LYS A 173 5.85 -19.61 13.08
N CYS A 174 6.11 -18.85 14.14
CA CYS A 174 6.79 -17.56 14.06
C CYS A 174 8.21 -17.72 13.46
N TYR A 175 8.97 -18.75 13.88
CA TYR A 175 10.27 -19.05 13.30
C TYR A 175 10.21 -19.45 11.82
N LYS A 176 9.23 -20.28 11.42
CA LYS A 176 9.03 -20.63 10.00
C LYS A 176 8.63 -19.42 9.16
N LEU A 177 7.91 -18.46 9.75
CA LEU A 177 7.55 -17.20 9.12
C LEU A 177 8.79 -16.33 8.91
N ALA A 178 9.59 -16.15 9.96
CA ALA A 178 10.83 -15.38 9.94
C ALA A 178 11.81 -15.90 8.88
N ARG A 179 11.98 -17.23 8.76
CA ARG A 179 12.85 -17.85 7.74
C ARG A 179 12.38 -17.65 6.29
N ARG A 180 11.09 -17.38 6.06
CA ARG A 180 10.53 -17.19 4.71
C ARG A 180 10.53 -15.75 4.26
N ILE A 181 10.66 -14.82 5.20
CA ILE A 181 10.90 -13.42 4.90
C ILE A 181 12.39 -13.31 4.67
N LYS A 182 12.79 -13.31 3.39
CA LYS A 182 14.14 -12.91 3.01
C LYS A 182 14.19 -11.39 3.18
N VAL A 183 14.74 -10.94 4.30
CA VAL A 183 15.29 -9.59 4.45
C VAL A 183 16.51 -9.49 3.55
#